data_AF-A0A2V8QGS2-F1
#
_entry.id   AF-A0A2V8QGS2-F1
#
_cell.length_a   1.000
_cell.length_b   1.000
_cell.length_c   1.000
_cell.angle_alpha   90.00
_cell.angle_beta   90.00
_cell.angle_gamma   90.00
#
_symmetry.space_group_name_H-M   'P 1'
#
loop_
_entity.id
_entity.type
_entity.pdbx_description
1 polymer ?
#
loop_
_entity_poly.entity_id
_entity_poly.type
_entity_poly.pdbx_seq_one_letter_code
_entity_poly.pdbx_strand_id
1 'polypeptide(L)'
;MIRTARRWSANRIQREASLIRRSTMLVWGDQDDHIPLADAFQLREAIPNAKLVVFRNCGHLPPAEYPEQFVEVVSDFCEKSEPPAVAGGLTSGINPPQYND
;
A
#
# COMPACT_ATOMS: atom_id res chain seq x y z
N MET A 1 20.85 1.05 12.64
CA MET A 1 20.40 -0.35 12.53
C MET A 1 19.06 -0.48 13.26
N ILE A 2 17.93 -0.33 12.55
CA ILE A 2 16.59 -0.18 13.15
C ILE A 2 16.11 -1.53 13.69
N ARG A 3 15.93 -1.61 15.01
CA ARG A 3 15.61 -2.83 15.77
C ARG A 3 14.11 -3.16 15.80
N THR A 4 13.30 -2.43 15.06
CA THR A 4 11.82 -2.45 15.13
C THR A 4 11.15 -3.30 14.04
N ALA A 5 11.88 -3.73 13.00
CA ALA A 5 11.30 -4.55 11.92
C ALA A 5 11.14 -6.05 12.29
N ARG A 6 11.77 -6.52 13.37
CA ARG A 6 11.85 -7.96 13.73
C ARG A 6 10.59 -8.56 14.35
N ARG A 7 9.46 -7.84 14.36
CA ARG A 7 8.19 -8.34 14.92
C ARG A 7 7.03 -8.16 13.95
N TRP A 8 7.30 -8.15 12.65
CA TRP A 8 6.26 -8.36 11.65
C TRP A 8 5.86 -9.83 11.67
N SER A 9 4.55 -10.10 11.70
CA SER A 9 4.01 -11.46 11.60
C SER A 9 2.78 -11.39 10.72
N ALA A 10 2.84 -12.02 9.55
CA ALA A 10 1.70 -12.20 8.65
C ALA A 10 0.46 -12.68 9.42
N ASN A 11 0.65 -13.60 10.37
CA ASN A 11 -0.41 -14.16 11.21
C ASN A 11 -1.23 -13.11 11.97
N ARG A 12 -0.63 -11.97 12.36
CA ARG A 12 -1.38 -10.92 13.07
C ARG A 12 -2.24 -10.11 12.10
N ILE A 13 -1.71 -9.75 10.94
CA ILE A 13 -2.47 -9.02 9.91
C ILE A 13 -3.55 -9.92 9.32
N GLN A 14 -3.26 -11.20 9.04
CA GLN A 14 -4.21 -12.15 8.46
C GLN A 14 -5.49 -12.33 9.28
N ARG A 15 -5.42 -12.31 10.62
CA ARG A 15 -6.62 -12.46 11.48
C ARG A 15 -7.66 -11.37 11.29
N GLU A 16 -7.20 -10.14 11.04
CA GLU A 16 -8.05 -8.96 10.88
C GLU A 16 -8.10 -8.47 9.43
N ALA A 17 -7.33 -9.06 8.52
CA ALA A 17 -7.28 -8.73 7.11
C ALA A 17 -8.65 -8.77 6.44
N SER A 18 -9.51 -9.70 6.87
CA SER A 18 -10.90 -9.82 6.41
C SER A 18 -11.78 -8.61 6.75
N LEU A 19 -11.36 -7.77 7.72
CA LEU A 19 -12.04 -6.53 8.09
C LEU A 19 -11.72 -5.38 7.11
N ILE A 20 -10.69 -5.51 6.28
CA ILE A 20 -10.34 -4.51 5.27
C ILE A 20 -11.33 -4.61 4.11
N ARG A 21 -12.28 -3.68 4.05
CA ARG A 21 -13.32 -3.65 3.00
C ARG A 21 -12.97 -2.78 1.80
N ARG A 22 -12.03 -1.84 1.93
CA ARG A 22 -11.64 -0.94 0.84
C ARG A 22 -10.83 -1.68 -0.22
N SER A 23 -10.84 -1.15 -1.44
CA SER A 23 -9.92 -1.63 -2.48
C SER A 23 -8.49 -1.54 -1.96
N THR A 24 -7.75 -2.63 -2.04
CA THR A 24 -6.42 -2.75 -1.46
C THR A 24 -5.46 -3.28 -2.51
N MET A 25 -4.28 -2.67 -2.61
CA MET A 25 -3.20 -3.20 -3.43
C MET A 25 -2.06 -3.67 -2.53
N LEU A 26 -1.65 -4.91 -2.73
CA LEU A 26 -0.46 -5.50 -2.16
C LEU A 26 0.64 -5.43 -3.24
N VAL A 27 1.82 -4.96 -2.86
CA VAL A 27 2.99 -4.88 -3.73
C VAL A 27 4.12 -5.69 -3.09
N TRP A 28 4.75 -6.57 -3.87
CA TRP A 28 5.74 -7.51 -3.36
C TRP A 28 6.86 -7.76 -4.38
N GLY A 29 8.08 -8.04 -3.91
CA GLY A 29 9.15 -8.58 -4.75
C GLY A 29 9.21 -10.10 -4.67
N ASP A 30 9.48 -10.81 -5.77
CA ASP A 30 9.55 -12.27 -5.77
C ASP A 30 10.83 -12.86 -5.14
N GLN A 31 11.80 -12.00 -4.80
CA GLN A 31 13.06 -12.34 -4.11
C GLN A 31 13.14 -11.67 -2.73
N ASP A 32 12.00 -11.37 -2.10
CA ASP A 32 11.97 -10.84 -0.73
C ASP A 32 12.40 -11.90 0.29
N ASP A 33 13.67 -11.81 0.71
CA ASP A 33 14.27 -12.67 1.74
C ASP A 33 13.84 -12.32 3.17
N HIS A 34 13.18 -11.17 3.37
CA HIS A 34 12.69 -10.74 4.67
C HIS A 34 11.26 -11.20 4.93
N ILE A 35 10.41 -11.12 3.90
CA ILE A 35 9.01 -11.54 3.97
C ILE A 35 8.66 -12.40 2.74
N PRO A 36 8.54 -13.74 2.91
CA PRO A 36 8.33 -14.64 1.79
C PRO A 36 7.10 -14.28 0.95
N LEU A 37 7.20 -14.45 -0.36
CA LEU A 37 6.09 -14.22 -1.31
C LEU A 37 4.82 -15.03 -0.96
N ALA A 38 4.98 -16.18 -0.30
CA ALA A 38 3.86 -16.98 0.21
C ALA A 38 2.93 -16.19 1.14
N ASP A 39 3.45 -15.24 1.92
CA ASP A 39 2.65 -14.41 2.81
C ASP A 39 1.83 -13.37 2.02
N ALA A 40 2.35 -12.89 0.89
CA ALA A 40 1.62 -12.01 -0.02
C ALA A 40 0.37 -12.69 -0.59
N PHE A 41 0.51 -13.97 -1.00
CA PHE A 41 -0.62 -14.77 -1.46
C PHE A 41 -1.63 -15.00 -0.35
N GLN A 42 -1.19 -15.35 0.87
CA GLN A 42 -2.10 -15.52 2.00
C GLN A 42 -2.85 -14.23 2.34
N LEU A 43 -2.20 -13.06 2.29
CA LEU A 43 -2.84 -11.77 2.50
C LEU A 43 -3.83 -11.43 1.39
N ARG A 44 -3.52 -11.73 0.13
CA ARG A 44 -4.44 -11.56 -1.00
C ARG A 44 -5.73 -12.34 -0.78
N GLU A 45 -5.63 -13.60 -0.35
CA GLU A 45 -6.82 -14.42 -0.06
C GLU A 45 -7.59 -13.92 1.17
N ALA A 46 -6.90 -13.36 2.16
CA ALA A 46 -7.53 -12.90 3.39
C ALA A 46 -8.26 -11.55 3.25
N ILE A 47 -7.85 -10.69 2.31
CA ILE A 47 -8.44 -9.36 2.08
C ILE A 47 -9.42 -9.44 0.89
N PRO A 48 -10.75 -9.27 1.10
CA PRO A 48 -11.76 -9.52 0.07
C PRO A 48 -11.58 -8.76 -1.25
N ASN A 49 -11.03 -7.54 -1.19
CA ASN A 49 -10.88 -6.65 -2.33
C ASN A 49 -9.39 -6.35 -2.64
N ALA A 50 -8.50 -7.30 -2.31
CA ALA A 50 -7.08 -7.15 -2.58
C ALA A 50 -6.70 -7.54 -4.02
N LYS A 51 -5.81 -6.74 -4.60
CA LYS A 51 -5.02 -7.09 -5.77
C LYS A 51 -3.57 -7.25 -5.34
N LEU A 52 -2.85 -8.23 -5.91
CA LEU A 52 -1.44 -8.45 -5.65
C LEU A 52 -0.65 -8.16 -6.93
N VAL A 53 0.34 -7.28 -6.83
CA VAL A 53 1.34 -7.03 -7.88
C VAL A 53 2.68 -7.55 -7.40
N VAL A 54 3.29 -8.43 -8.19
CA VAL A 54 4.59 -9.04 -7.89
C VAL A 54 5.63 -8.51 -8.88
N PHE A 55 6.66 -7.89 -8.35
CA PHE A 55 7.82 -7.40 -9.09
C PHE A 55 8.80 -8.56 -9.25
N ARG A 56 9.15 -8.86 -10.51
CA ARG A 56 10.10 -9.93 -10.85
C ARG A 56 11.54 -9.46 -10.63
N ASN A 57 12.38 -10.35 -10.10
CA ASN A 57 13.77 -10.06 -9.75
C ASN A 57 13.89 -8.87 -8.79
N CYS A 58 12.96 -8.79 -7.83
CA CYS A 58 12.89 -7.70 -6.87
C CYS A 58 12.94 -8.26 -5.45
N GLY A 59 13.76 -7.64 -4.61
CA GLY A 59 13.82 -7.90 -3.19
C GLY A 59 12.69 -7.22 -2.41
N HIS A 60 13.00 -6.86 -1.17
CA HIS A 60 12.03 -6.37 -0.20
C HIS A 60 11.46 -4.98 -0.51
N LEU A 61 12.15 -4.15 -1.30
CA LEU A 61 11.81 -2.74 -1.46
C LEU A 61 11.57 -2.37 -2.94
N PRO A 62 10.44 -2.80 -3.54
CA PRO A 62 10.03 -2.37 -4.87
C PRO A 62 10.12 -0.85 -5.13
N PRO A 63 9.76 0.06 -4.20
CA PRO A 63 9.90 1.51 -4.42
C PRO A 63 11.34 1.98 -4.58
N ALA A 64 12.33 1.25 -4.05
CA ALA A 64 13.74 1.59 -4.12
C ALA A 64 14.44 0.87 -5.28
N GLU A 65 14.04 -0.38 -5.55
CA GLU A 65 14.66 -1.23 -6.57
C GLU A 65 14.09 -0.96 -7.98
N TYR A 66 12.79 -0.67 -8.07
CA TYR A 66 12.08 -0.43 -9.34
C TYR A 66 11.16 0.81 -9.23
N PRO A 67 11.72 2.00 -9.02
CA PRO A 67 10.96 3.21 -8.70
C PRO A 67 9.96 3.63 -9.79
N GLU A 68 10.35 3.60 -11.08
CA GLU A 68 9.43 4.04 -12.15
C GLU A 68 8.22 3.10 -12.26
N GLN A 69 8.47 1.79 -12.28
CA GLN A 69 7.43 0.76 -12.35
C GLN A 69 6.52 0.78 -11.11
N PHE A 70 7.10 1.03 -9.93
CA PHE A 70 6.33 1.20 -8.71
C PHE A 70 5.37 2.41 -8.80
N VAL A 71 5.87 3.56 -9.26
CA VAL A 71 5.05 4.78 -9.42
C VAL A 71 3.94 4.56 -10.45
N GLU A 72 4.23 3.91 -11.57
CA GLU A 72 3.24 3.57 -12.59
C GLU A 72 2.09 2.75 -11.99
N VAL A 73 2.41 1.63 -11.35
CA VAL A 73 1.43 0.72 -10.76
C VAL A 73 0.59 1.39 -9.67
N VAL A 74 1.20 2.22 -8.82
CA VAL A 74 0.49 2.94 -7.75
C VAL A 74 -0.40 4.03 -8.29
N SER A 75 0.07 4.81 -9.27
CA SER A 75 -0.74 5.85 -9.92
C SER A 75 -1.97 5.24 -10.58
N ASP A 76 -1.77 4.17 -11.35
CA ASP A 76 -2.84 3.40 -12.00
C ASP A 76 -3.89 2.88 -11.01
N PHE A 77 -3.46 2.44 -9.83
CA PHE A 77 -4.36 1.96 -8.79
C PHE A 77 -5.19 3.11 -8.21
N CYS A 78 -4.55 4.24 -7.89
CA CYS A 78 -5.18 5.42 -7.33
C CYS A 78 -6.22 6.05 -8.28
N GLU A 79 -5.95 6.08 -9.58
CA GLU A 79 -6.89 6.59 -10.58
C GLU A 79 -8.12 5.69 -10.73
N LYS A 80 -7.95 4.37 -10.61
CA LYS A 80 -9.04 3.38 -10.75
C LYS A 80 -9.85 3.19 -9.47
N SER A 81 -9.28 3.48 -8.31
CA SER A 81 -10.03 3.53 -7.05
C SER A 81 -10.73 4.87 -6.99
N GLU A 82 -12.04 4.92 -7.25
CA GLU A 82 -12.81 6.14 -7.02
C GLU A 82 -12.48 6.69 -5.62
N PRO A 83 -12.13 7.97 -5.48
CA PRO A 83 -11.96 8.56 -4.16
C PRO A 83 -13.28 8.32 -3.41
N PRO A 84 -13.25 7.94 -2.12
CA PRO A 84 -14.49 7.89 -1.35
C PRO A 84 -15.14 9.25 -1.51
N ALA A 85 -16.32 9.29 -2.13
CA ALA A 85 -17.11 10.50 -2.27
C ALA A 85 -17.15 11.15 -0.88
N VAL A 86 -16.47 12.29 -0.75
CA VAL A 86 -16.50 13.08 0.47
C VAL A 86 -17.95 13.49 0.64
N ALA A 87 -18.68 12.78 1.48
CA ALA A 87 -20.04 13.10 1.85
C ALA A 87 -20.00 14.36 2.72
N GLY A 88 -20.08 15.53 2.05
CA GLY A 88 -20.62 16.77 2.57
C GLY A 88 -19.74 17.64 3.48
N GLY A 89 -19.48 18.87 3.02
CA GLY A 89 -19.71 20.07 3.84
C GLY A 89 -18.49 20.88 4.31
N LEU A 90 -18.40 22.12 3.77
CA LEU A 90 -17.68 23.31 4.26
C LEU A 90 -16.14 23.23 4.18
N THR A 91 -15.46 24.12 3.46
CA THR A 91 -15.35 25.54 3.81
C THR A 91 -15.23 26.47 2.59
N SER A 92 -16.09 27.49 2.57
CA SER A 92 -15.77 28.79 2.00
C SER A 92 -14.65 29.44 2.80
N GLY A 93 -13.57 29.88 2.13
CA GLY A 93 -12.65 30.90 2.64
C GLY A 93 -11.60 30.43 3.65
N ILE A 94 -10.47 29.90 3.15
CA ILE A 94 -9.19 30.02 3.85
C ILE A 94 -8.30 30.88 2.94
N ASN A 95 -8.09 32.13 3.33
CA ASN A 95 -7.05 32.97 2.74
C ASN A 95 -5.68 32.36 3.12
N PRO A 96 -4.74 32.19 2.18
CA PRO A 96 -3.39 31.75 2.54
C PRO A 96 -2.71 32.79 3.43
N PRO A 97 -1.87 32.36 4.40
CA PRO A 97 -1.10 33.30 5.22
C PRO A 97 -0.15 34.10 4.32
N GLN A 98 -0.25 35.43 4.38
CA GLN A 98 0.74 36.29 3.77
C GLN A 98 2.01 36.23 4.61
N TYR A 99 3.08 35.72 4.03
CA TYR A 99 4.42 35.92 4.54
C TYR A 99 4.89 37.28 4.06
N ASN A 100 5.14 38.20 5.00
CA ASN A 100 5.83 39.45 4.69
C ASN A 100 7.34 39.18 4.65
N ASP A 101 8.01 39.69 3.62
CA ASP A 101 9.47 39.80 3.51
C ASP A 101 10.05 40.79 4.52
#